data_AF-A0A7U9P5B0-F1
#
_entry.id   AF-A0A7U9P5B0-F1
#
_cell.length_a   1.000
_cell.length_b   1.000
_cell.length_c   1.000
_cell.angle_alpha   90.00
_cell.angle_beta   90.00
_cell.angle_gamma   90.00
#
_symmetry.space_group_name_H-M   'P 1'
#
loop_
_entity.id
_entity.type
_entity.pdbx_description
1 polymer ?
#
loop_
_entity_poly.entity_id
_entity_poly.type
_entity_poly.pdbx_seq_one_letter_code
_entity_poly.pdbx_strand_id
1 'polypeptide(L)'
;MSVKDVKVKKIPVQLDKERHLVFDLNAFCEIEDKFGSITEAFKALENASMKAIRTLLWAGLLHEDESLTEKEVGRMIDIANLSELANVIAEAMNNALPEPKN
;
A
#
# COMPACT_ATOMS: atom_id res chain seq x y z
N MET A 1 -26.90 1.28 -3.41
CA MET A 1 -25.53 1.78 -3.61
C MET A 1 -24.68 0.59 -4.01
N SER A 2 -24.24 0.51 -5.28
CA SER A 2 -23.51 -0.65 -5.80
C SER A 2 -22.04 -0.59 -5.42
N VAL A 3 -21.61 -1.52 -4.57
CA VAL A 3 -20.22 -1.77 -4.12
C VAL A 3 -19.31 -2.36 -5.21
N LYS A 4 -19.47 -1.98 -6.50
CA LYS A 4 -18.87 -2.75 -7.62
C LYS A 4 -17.76 -2.08 -8.45
N ASP A 5 -17.27 -0.90 -8.13
CA ASP A 5 -16.26 -0.24 -8.98
C ASP A 5 -15.03 0.30 -8.25
N VAL A 6 -14.58 -0.37 -7.18
CA VAL A 6 -13.15 -0.26 -6.82
C VAL A 6 -12.42 -1.16 -7.81
N LYS A 7 -12.00 -0.60 -8.96
CA LYS A 7 -11.12 -1.31 -9.88
C LYS A 7 -9.78 -1.51 -9.17
N VAL A 8 -9.65 -2.65 -8.50
CA VAL A 8 -8.41 -3.05 -7.84
C VAL A 8 -7.34 -3.23 -8.92
N LYS A 9 -6.57 -2.17 -9.17
CA LYS A 9 -5.45 -2.20 -10.11
C LYS A 9 -4.23 -2.79 -9.41
N LYS A 10 -3.67 -3.81 -10.04
CA LYS A 10 -2.42 -4.45 -9.61
C LYS A 10 -1.26 -3.61 -10.11
N ILE A 11 -0.50 -3.01 -9.21
CA ILE A 11 0.73 -2.28 -9.55
C ILE A 11 1.92 -3.20 -9.33
N PRO A 12 2.73 -3.51 -10.36
CA PRO A 12 3.92 -4.33 -10.17
C PRO A 12 4.95 -3.58 -9.32
N VAL A 13 5.56 -4.29 -8.37
CA VAL A 13 6.64 -3.80 -7.52
C VAL A 13 7.75 -4.84 -7.47
N GLN A 14 8.99 -4.39 -7.58
CA GLN A 14 10.15 -5.26 -7.47
C GLN A 14 10.70 -5.22 -6.05
N LEU A 15 10.55 -6.35 -5.34
CA LEU A 15 11.04 -6.55 -3.98
C LEU A 15 12.12 -7.65 -4.00
N ASP A 16 11.98 -8.70 -3.20
CA ASP A 16 12.72 -9.95 -3.36
C ASP A 16 12.35 -10.69 -4.67
N LYS A 17 11.08 -10.58 -5.07
CA LYS A 17 10.56 -11.06 -6.36
C LYS A 17 9.63 -10.01 -6.95
N GLU A 18 9.30 -10.16 -8.23
CA GLU A 18 8.22 -9.40 -8.85
C GLU A 18 6.91 -9.73 -8.11
N ARG A 19 6.37 -8.72 -7.42
CA ARG A 19 5.09 -8.79 -6.70
C ARG A 19 4.14 -7.75 -7.24
N HIS A 20 2.89 -7.85 -6.83
CA HIS A 20 1.87 -6.87 -7.18
C HIS A 20 1.36 -6.19 -5.90
N LEU A 21 1.12 -4.89 -5.95
CA LEU A 21 0.45 -4.17 -4.89
C LEU A 21 -1.01 -3.95 -5.27
N VAL A 22 -1.87 -4.26 -4.31
CA VAL A 22 -3.31 -4.14 -4.42
C VAL A 22 -3.82 -3.56 -3.12
N PHE A 23 -4.40 -2.37 -3.22
CA PHE A 23 -5.10 -1.74 -2.11
C PHE A 23 -6.60 -2.00 -2.26
N ASP A 24 -7.03 -3.14 -1.72
CA ASP A 24 -8.44 -3.47 -1.58
C ASP A 24 -9.02 -2.92 -0.27
N LEU A 25 -10.30 -3.20 0.00
CA LEU A 25 -10.96 -2.74 1.23
C LEU A 25 -10.24 -3.23 2.49
N ASN A 26 -9.72 -4.47 2.49
CA ASN A 26 -8.98 -5.00 3.63
C ASN A 26 -7.68 -4.23 3.86
N ALA A 27 -6.91 -3.96 2.81
CA ALA A 27 -5.71 -3.14 2.91
C ALA A 27 -6.03 -1.75 3.50
N PHE A 28 -7.11 -1.10 3.07
CA PHE A 28 -7.51 0.20 3.64
C PHE A 28 -7.93 0.10 5.12
N CYS A 29 -8.64 -0.96 5.52
CA CYS A 29 -8.98 -1.20 6.92
C CYS A 29 -7.72 -1.36 7.79
N GLU A 30 -6.73 -2.14 7.34
CA GLU A 30 -5.47 -2.32 8.06
C GLU A 30 -4.67 -1.02 8.18
N ILE A 31 -4.68 -0.20 7.13
CA ILE A 31 -4.05 1.12 7.13
C ILE A 31 -4.76 2.06 8.12
N GLU A 32 -6.09 2.08 8.12
CA GLU A 32 -6.88 2.88 9.04
C GLU A 32 -6.68 2.45 10.51
N ASP A 33 -6.61 1.15 10.80
CA ASP A 33 -6.34 0.65 12.15
C ASP A 33 -4.95 1.08 12.66
N LYS A 34 -3.94 1.08 11.77
CA LYS A 34 -2.55 1.41 12.12
C LYS A 34 -2.27 2.91 12.22
N PHE A 35 -2.86 3.72 11.34
CA PHE A 35 -2.61 5.17 11.25
C PHE A 35 -3.76 6.03 11.76
N GLY A 36 -4.91 5.43 12.08
CA GLY A 36 -6.15 6.11 12.46
C GLY A 36 -6.96 6.61 11.27
N SER A 37 -6.33 6.90 10.13
CA SER A 37 -7.02 7.25 8.89
C SER A 37 -6.12 7.08 7.66
N ILE A 38 -6.74 6.91 6.50
CA ILE A 38 -6.04 6.85 5.20
C ILE A 38 -5.25 8.15 4.95
N THR A 39 -5.80 9.31 5.33
CA THR A 39 -5.15 10.62 5.17
C THR A 39 -3.84 10.73 5.97
N GLU A 40 -3.82 10.24 7.22
CA GLU A 40 -2.61 10.24 8.03
C GLU A 40 -1.56 9.27 7.48
N ALA A 41 -1.98 8.14 6.91
CA ALA A 41 -1.08 7.22 6.23
C ALA A 41 -0.44 7.86 4.99
N PHE A 42 -1.20 8.60 4.19
CA PHE A 42 -0.67 9.38 3.06
C PHE A 42 0.34 10.44 3.52
N LYS A 43 0.03 11.22 4.55
CA LYS A 43 1.00 12.19 5.10
C LYS A 43 2.27 11.51 5.60
N ALA A 44 2.14 10.35 6.26
CA ALA A 44 3.30 9.61 6.74
C ALA A 44 4.15 9.05 5.59
N LEU A 45 3.50 8.65 4.48
CA LEU A 45 4.15 8.27 3.24
C LEU A 45 4.89 9.44 2.57
N GLU A 46 4.26 10.62 2.49
CA GLU A 46 4.88 11.85 1.97
C GLU A 46 6.11 12.28 2.77
N ASN A 47 6.08 12.06 4.08
CA ASN A 47 7.23 12.28 4.96
C ASN A 47 8.30 11.17 4.85
N ALA A 48 8.19 10.26 3.88
CA ALA A 48 9.07 9.11 3.68
C ALA A 48 9.28 8.28 4.96
N SER A 49 8.24 8.17 5.80
CA SER A 49 8.34 7.44 7.06
C SER A 49 8.55 5.95 6.77
N MET A 50 9.66 5.40 7.25
CA MET A 50 10.01 3.98 7.07
C MET A 50 8.90 3.06 7.59
N LYS A 51 8.26 3.45 8.70
CA LYS A 51 7.13 2.71 9.27
C LYS A 51 5.93 2.76 8.32
N ALA A 52 5.63 3.93 7.75
CA ALA A 52 4.53 4.09 6.80
C ALA A 52 4.73 3.25 5.55
N ILE A 53 5.89 3.37 4.90
CA ILE A 53 6.23 2.61 3.70
C ILE A 53 6.09 1.10 3.98
N ARG A 54 6.64 0.61 5.11
CA ARG A 54 6.56 -0.80 5.47
C ARG A 54 5.12 -1.27 5.71
N THR A 55 4.32 -0.52 6.45
CA THR A 55 2.93 -0.91 6.77
C THR A 55 2.04 -0.83 5.52
N LEU A 56 2.21 0.20 4.68
CA LEU A 56 1.46 0.36 3.44
C LEU A 56 1.81 -0.72 2.42
N LEU A 57 3.10 -1.03 2.27
CA LEU A 57 3.55 -2.10 1.40
C LEU A 57 3.00 -3.46 1.86
N TRP A 58 3.04 -3.70 3.18
CA TRP A 58 2.46 -4.90 3.76
C TRP A 58 0.96 -5.02 3.48
N ALA A 59 0.19 -3.97 3.72
CA ALA A 59 -1.24 -3.93 3.41
C ALA A 59 -1.51 -4.22 1.93
N GLY A 60 -0.70 -3.66 1.03
CA GLY A 60 -0.80 -3.90 -0.41
C GLY A 60 -0.47 -5.34 -0.85
N LEU A 61 0.28 -6.09 -0.03
CA LEU A 61 0.69 -7.47 -0.30
C LEU A 61 -0.22 -8.53 0.33
N LEU A 62 -1.08 -8.14 1.29
CA LEU A 62 -2.00 -9.07 1.97
C LEU A 62 -2.91 -9.82 0.99
N HIS A 63 -3.26 -9.21 -0.13
CA HIS A 63 -4.06 -9.88 -1.17
C HIS A 63 -3.34 -11.06 -1.85
N GLU A 64 -2.01 -11.08 -1.87
CA GLU A 64 -1.18 -12.16 -2.43
C GLU A 64 -0.88 -13.19 -1.34
N ASP A 65 -0.62 -12.71 -0.12
CA ASP A 65 -0.32 -13.53 1.05
C ASP A 65 -0.85 -12.88 2.34
N GLU A 66 -1.98 -13.37 2.81
CA GLU A 66 -2.61 -12.89 4.06
C GLU A 66 -1.81 -13.27 5.32
N SER A 67 -0.86 -14.21 5.22
CA SER A 67 -0.02 -14.64 6.34
C SER A 67 1.23 -13.77 6.54
N LEU A 68 1.51 -12.89 5.56
CA LEU A 68 2.67 -12.02 5.55
C LEU A 68 2.64 -11.08 6.76
N THR A 69 3.80 -10.79 7.35
CA THR A 69 3.91 -9.83 8.44
C THR A 69 4.65 -8.56 8.04
N GLU A 70 4.36 -7.43 8.71
CA GLU A 70 5.08 -6.18 8.48
C GLU A 70 6.60 -6.34 8.62
N LYS A 71 7.06 -7.23 9.51
CA LYS A 71 8.49 -7.50 9.72
C LYS A 71 9.11 -8.23 8.54
N GLU A 72 8.40 -9.15 7.93
CA GLU A 72 8.87 -9.87 6.74
C GLU A 72 8.96 -8.93 5.55
N VAL A 73 7.95 -8.09 5.35
CA VAL A 73 7.99 -7.03 4.33
C VAL A 73 9.16 -6.09 4.56
N GLY A 74 9.41 -5.71 5.82
CA GLY A 74 10.57 -4.93 6.21
C GLY A 74 11.92 -5.58 5.90
N ARG A 75 11.98 -6.92 5.79
CA ARG A 75 13.19 -7.66 5.37
C ARG A 75 13.31 -7.78 3.85
N MET A 76 12.20 -7.63 3.12
CA MET A 76 12.16 -7.68 1.66
C MET A 76 12.52 -6.34 1.00
N ILE A 77 12.44 -5.24 1.77
CA ILE A 77 12.77 -3.89 1.30
C ILE A 77 14.14 -3.44 1.81
N ASP A 78 14.83 -2.66 0.99
CA ASP A 78 16.05 -1.95 1.38
C ASP A 78 15.75 -0.48 1.67
N ILE A 79 16.47 0.08 2.64
CA ILE A 79 16.47 1.51 2.95
C ILE A 79 16.85 2.33 1.71
N ALA A 80 17.73 1.79 0.86
CA ALA A 80 18.15 2.43 -0.39
C ALA A 80 16.99 2.70 -1.37
N ASN A 81 15.94 1.87 -1.36
CA ASN A 81 14.82 1.94 -2.31
C ASN A 81 13.53 2.51 -1.70
N LEU A 82 13.58 3.01 -0.45
CA LEU A 82 12.39 3.51 0.24
C LEU A 82 11.67 4.62 -0.53
N SER A 83 12.40 5.55 -1.14
CA SER A 83 11.82 6.64 -1.91
C SER A 83 11.07 6.13 -3.14
N GLU A 84 11.62 5.12 -3.82
CA GLU A 84 10.98 4.50 -4.97
C GLU A 84 9.73 3.74 -4.55
N LEU A 85 9.83 2.94 -3.49
CA LEU A 85 8.69 2.22 -2.92
C LEU A 85 7.59 3.16 -2.47
N ALA A 86 7.94 4.30 -1.88
CA ALA A 86 6.97 5.30 -1.47
C ALA A 86 6.16 5.84 -2.66
N ASN A 87 6.84 6.11 -3.78
CA ASN A 87 6.18 6.55 -5.01
C ASN A 87 5.26 5.47 -5.59
N VAL A 88 5.73 4.21 -5.66
CA VAL A 88 4.93 3.08 -6.17
C VAL A 88 3.69 2.85 -5.30
N ILE A 89 3.84 2.92 -3.97
CA ILE A 89 2.71 2.83 -3.03
C ILE A 89 1.73 3.99 -3.25
N ALA A 90 2.22 5.22 -3.35
CA ALA A 90 1.37 6.40 -3.58
C ALA A 90 0.59 6.27 -4.89
N GLU A 91 1.24 5.80 -5.96
CA GLU A 91 0.60 5.52 -7.25
C GLU A 91 -0.48 4.44 -7.11
N ALA A 92 -0.17 3.33 -6.43
CA ALA A 92 -1.11 2.24 -6.23
C ALA A 92 -2.35 2.66 -5.42
N MET A 93 -2.16 3.45 -4.36
CA MET A 93 -3.26 4.00 -3.57
C MET A 93 -4.11 4.98 -4.38
N ASN A 94 -3.48 5.89 -5.14
CA ASN A 94 -4.20 6.83 -6.02
C ASN A 94 -5.02 6.10 -7.09
N ASN A 95 -4.49 4.98 -7.61
CA ASN A 95 -5.20 4.15 -8.58
C ASN A 95 -6.35 3.34 -7.97
N ALA A 96 -6.27 3.02 -6.68
CA ALA A 96 -7.31 2.29 -5.95
C ALA A 96 -8.47 3.21 -5.54
N LEU A 97 -8.20 4.50 -5.30
CA LEU A 97 -9.25 5.48 -5.09
C LEU A 97 -9.96 5.76 -6.43
N PRO A 98 -11.31 5.75 -6.46
CA PRO A 98 -12.04 6.13 -7.67
C PRO A 98 -11.70 7.58 -8.02
N GLU A 99 -11.37 7.85 -9.28
CA GLU A 99 -11.23 9.23 -9.76
C GLU A 99 -12.49 10.02 -9.37
N PRO A 100 -12.36 11.24 -8.83
CA PRO A 100 -13.52 12.07 -8.58
C PRO A 100 -14.25 12.23 -9.92
N LYS A 101 -15.45 11.64 -10.02
CA LYS A 101 -16.35 11.88 -11.13
C LYS A 101 -16.71 13.37 -11.10
N ASN A 102 -15.99 14.16 -11.91
CA ASN A 102 -16.44 15.49 -12.31
C ASN A 102 -17.76 15.39 -13.07
#